data_AF-A0A453L0N1-F1
#
_entry.id   AF-A0A453L0N1-F1
#
_cell.length_a   1.000
_cell.length_b   1.000
_cell.length_c   1.000
_cell.angle_alpha   90.00
_cell.angle_beta   90.00
_cell.angle_gamma   90.00
#
_symmetry.space_group_name_H-M   'P 1'
#
loop_
_entity.id
_entity.type
_entity.pdbx_description
1 polymer ?
#
loop_
_entity_poly.entity_id
_entity_poly.type
_entity_poly.pdbx_seq_one_letter_code
_entity_poly.pdbx_strand_id
1 'polypeptide(L)'
;WAEWNGKYRDDLRRFIKGDPGMKGVLATRVSGSADLYQVNQRKPHHGVNFIIAHDGFTLCDLVSYNLKHNDANGEGGRDGCNDNFSWNCGVEGETNDSNVLALRSRQMKNFHVALMISQGTPMMLMGDEYGHTRYGNNNSYGHDTCINNFQWGQLAERRYGHFRFFSEMIKFRQNHPILKRDRFLSK
;
A
#
# COMPACT_ATOMS: atom_id res chain seq x y z
N TRP A 1 17.67 1.61 15.31
CA TRP A 1 16.20 1.45 15.31
C TRP A 1 15.62 2.02 14.03
N ALA A 2 14.85 1.23 13.28
CA ALA A 2 14.02 1.73 12.17
C ALA A 2 12.59 1.95 12.67
N GLU A 3 11.83 2.80 11.98
CA GLU A 3 10.47 3.18 12.35
C GLU A 3 9.52 2.99 11.19
N TRP A 4 8.30 2.56 11.49
CA TRP A 4 7.22 2.52 10.52
C TRP A 4 6.85 3.94 10.11
N ASN A 5 7.03 4.25 8.83
CA ASN A 5 6.81 5.58 8.28
C ASN A 5 5.33 5.79 7.95
N GLY A 6 4.52 6.08 8.97
CA GLY A 6 3.09 6.38 8.79
C GLY A 6 2.82 7.59 7.89
N LYS A 7 3.73 8.59 7.87
CA LYS A 7 3.60 9.73 6.95
C LYS A 7 3.76 9.30 5.49
N TYR A 8 4.71 8.41 5.19
CA TYR A 8 4.84 7.84 3.85
C TYR A 8 3.55 7.14 3.41
N ARG A 9 2.98 6.31 4.29
CA ARG A 9 1.70 5.63 4.03
C ARG A 9 0.60 6.62 3.64
N ASP A 10 0.35 7.61 4.49
CA ASP A 10 -0.78 8.53 4.33
C ASP A 10 -0.59 9.46 3.12
N ASP A 11 0.62 10.00 2.95
CA ASP A 11 0.93 10.91 1.85
C ASP A 11 0.87 10.22 0.48
N LEU A 12 1.36 8.97 0.37
CA LEU A 12 1.27 8.22 -0.89
C LEU A 12 -0.17 7.84 -1.24
N ARG A 13 -0.97 7.45 -0.23
CA ARG A 13 -2.40 7.18 -0.42
C ARG A 13 -3.13 8.40 -0.96
N ARG A 14 -2.94 9.56 -0.33
CA ARG A 14 -3.52 10.84 -0.77
C ARG A 14 -3.05 11.27 -2.15
N PHE A 15 -1.76 11.11 -2.46
CA PHE A 15 -1.24 11.44 -3.79
C PHE A 15 -1.87 10.58 -4.89
N ILE A 16 -1.88 9.25 -4.73
CA ILE A 16 -2.38 8.33 -5.75
C ILE A 16 -3.92 8.40 -5.88
N LYS A 17 -4.62 8.70 -4.79
CA LYS A 17 -6.05 9.03 -4.79
C LYS A 17 -6.36 10.32 -5.56
N GLY A 18 -5.42 11.26 -5.62
CA GLY A 18 -5.56 12.50 -6.38
C GLY A 18 -5.85 13.75 -5.53
N ASP A 19 -5.49 13.76 -4.25
CA ASP A 19 -5.64 14.95 -3.40
C ASP A 19 -4.75 16.12 -3.93
N PRO A 20 -5.24 17.37 -3.91
CA PRO A 20 -4.50 18.52 -4.41
C PRO A 20 -3.27 18.85 -3.54
N GLY A 21 -2.23 19.41 -4.16
CA GLY A 21 -1.03 19.89 -3.45
C GLY A 21 0.00 18.82 -3.06
N MET A 22 -0.24 17.55 -3.39
CA MET A 22 0.59 16.43 -2.90
C MET A 22 1.95 16.26 -3.61
N LYS A 23 2.24 17.01 -4.68
CA LYS A 23 3.46 16.85 -5.50
C LYS A 23 4.77 17.02 -4.71
N GLY A 24 4.88 18.09 -3.92
CA GLY A 24 6.08 18.35 -3.12
C GLY A 24 6.27 17.33 -2.00
N VAL A 25 5.16 16.94 -1.37
CA VAL A 25 5.14 15.92 -0.32
C VAL A 25 5.59 14.57 -0.88
N LEU A 26 5.07 14.15 -2.05
CA LEU A 26 5.50 12.94 -2.72
C LEU A 26 7.01 12.92 -2.97
N ALA A 27 7.57 14.01 -3.51
CA ALA A 27 9.01 14.09 -3.79
C ALA A 27 9.84 13.86 -2.52
N THR A 28 9.41 14.42 -1.38
CA THR A 28 10.05 14.21 -0.08
C THR A 28 9.94 12.75 0.38
N ARG A 29 8.76 12.13 0.26
CA ARG A 29 8.55 10.72 0.65
C ARG A 29 9.37 9.76 -0.20
N VAL A 30 9.35 9.92 -1.52
CA VAL A 30 10.12 9.09 -2.47
C VAL A 30 11.63 9.25 -2.27
N SER A 31 12.08 10.44 -1.86
CA SER A 31 13.50 10.72 -1.57
C SER A 31 13.97 10.22 -0.19
N GLY A 32 13.13 9.48 0.54
CA GLY A 32 13.51 8.84 1.80
C GLY A 32 13.10 9.60 3.06
N SER A 33 12.20 10.58 2.95
CA SER A 33 11.68 11.36 4.09
C SER A 33 12.78 12.04 4.91
N ALA A 34 13.64 12.77 4.22
CA ALA A 34 14.74 13.53 4.84
C ALA A 34 14.24 14.50 5.92
N ASP A 35 13.06 15.08 5.73
CA ASP A 35 12.37 15.94 6.69
C ASP A 35 12.12 15.27 8.06
N LEU A 36 11.99 13.95 8.10
CA LEU A 36 11.76 13.19 9.33
C LEU A 36 13.06 12.63 9.93
N TYR A 37 13.95 12.14 9.08
CA TYR A 37 15.08 11.32 9.53
C TYR A 37 16.41 12.08 9.50
N GLN A 38 16.64 12.96 8.52
CA GLN A 38 17.91 13.67 8.38
C GLN A 38 18.18 14.59 9.57
N VAL A 39 17.13 15.22 10.12
CA VAL A 39 17.20 16.12 11.27
C VAL A 39 17.80 15.45 12.52
N ASN A 40 17.66 14.13 12.66
CA ASN A 40 18.17 13.35 13.78
C ASN A 40 19.43 12.55 13.43
N GLN A 41 20.16 12.96 12.39
CA GLN A 41 21.35 12.27 11.85
C GLN A 41 21.07 10.82 11.42
N ARG A 42 19.80 10.47 11.16
CA ARG A 42 19.40 9.15 10.69
C ARG A 42 19.55 9.07 9.18
N LYS A 43 19.80 7.86 8.70
CA LYS A 43 19.90 7.49 7.28
C LYS A 43 18.53 7.10 6.68
N PRO A 44 18.36 7.10 5.34
CA PRO A 44 17.11 6.74 4.68
C PRO A 44 16.52 5.38 5.11
N HIS A 45 17.37 4.37 5.34
CA HIS A 45 16.93 3.02 5.73
C HIS A 45 16.27 2.94 7.11
N HIS A 46 16.33 4.01 7.93
CA HIS A 46 15.60 4.06 9.20
C HIS A 46 14.10 4.27 9.01
N GLY A 47 13.64 4.70 7.84
CA GLY A 47 12.23 4.71 7.49
C GLY A 47 11.80 3.40 6.85
N VAL A 48 10.92 2.66 7.51
CA VAL A 48 10.20 1.53 6.93
C VAL A 48 8.99 2.09 6.21
N ASN A 49 9.07 2.16 4.88
CA ASN A 49 8.01 2.65 4.02
C ASN A 49 7.02 1.51 3.74
N PHE A 50 5.72 1.81 3.85
CA PHE A 50 4.65 0.86 3.57
C PHE A 50 3.42 1.60 3.09
N ILE A 51 2.62 0.96 2.24
CA ILE A 51 1.33 1.51 1.77
C ILE A 51 0.18 0.95 2.59
N ILE A 52 0.29 -0.30 3.01
CA ILE A 52 -0.70 -0.99 3.83
C ILE A 52 0.04 -1.89 4.84
N ALA A 53 -0.66 -2.25 5.91
CA ALA A 53 -0.19 -3.15 6.96
C ALA A 53 -1.35 -4.08 7.34
N HIS A 54 -1.14 -4.93 8.34
CA HIS A 54 -2.24 -5.75 8.85
C HIS A 54 -3.38 -4.89 9.40
N ASP A 55 -3.04 -3.74 9.99
CA ASP A 55 -3.99 -2.69 10.36
C ASP A 55 -4.49 -1.91 9.14
N GLY A 56 -5.81 -1.83 8.98
CA GLY A 56 -6.46 -1.13 7.90
C GLY A 56 -6.77 -2.02 6.70
N PHE A 57 -7.05 -1.37 5.57
CA PHE A 57 -7.35 -2.05 4.31
C PHE A 57 -6.15 -2.81 3.73
N THR A 58 -6.45 -3.89 3.01
CA THR A 58 -5.53 -4.49 2.03
C THR A 58 -5.28 -3.52 0.87
N LEU A 59 -4.27 -3.78 0.03
CA LEU A 59 -4.04 -2.94 -1.15
C LEU A 59 -5.21 -2.99 -2.15
N CYS A 60 -5.88 -4.14 -2.27
CA CYS A 60 -7.07 -4.29 -3.11
C CYS A 60 -8.25 -3.49 -2.54
N ASP A 61 -8.47 -3.56 -1.23
CA ASP A 61 -9.59 -2.86 -0.59
C ASP A 61 -9.37 -1.34 -0.56
N LEU A 62 -8.11 -0.89 -0.44
CA LEU A 62 -7.74 0.53 -0.51
C LEU A 62 -8.20 1.20 -1.83
N VAL A 63 -8.29 0.43 -2.92
CA VAL A 63 -8.76 0.92 -4.23
C VAL A 63 -10.20 0.49 -4.55
N SER A 64 -10.87 -0.20 -3.63
CA SER A 64 -12.21 -0.78 -3.86
C SER A 64 -13.27 -0.27 -2.88
N TYR A 65 -12.88 0.31 -1.74
CA TYR A 65 -13.79 0.76 -0.69
C TYR A 65 -13.44 2.16 -0.20
N ASN A 66 -14.45 3.02 -0.05
CA ASN A 66 -14.33 4.32 0.62
C ASN A 66 -14.66 4.20 2.11
N LEU A 67 -15.57 3.30 2.47
CA LEU A 67 -16.02 3.08 3.84
C LEU A 67 -15.53 1.72 4.33
N LYS A 68 -15.31 1.61 5.65
CA LYS A 68 -15.00 0.33 6.29
C LYS A 68 -16.28 -0.49 6.45
N HIS A 69 -16.17 -1.80 6.23
CA HIS A 69 -17.25 -2.79 6.32
C HIS A 69 -16.87 -3.82 7.39
N ASN A 70 -16.87 -3.38 8.65
CA ASN A 70 -16.42 -4.18 9.80
C ASN A 70 -17.58 -4.83 10.56
N ASP A 71 -18.79 -4.86 10.01
CA ASP A 71 -19.99 -5.35 10.72
C ASP A 71 -19.83 -6.80 11.23
N ALA A 72 -19.07 -7.61 10.49
CA ALA A 72 -18.73 -8.97 10.86
C ALA A 72 -17.90 -9.09 12.17
N ASN A 73 -17.32 -8.00 12.67
CA ASN A 73 -16.59 -7.96 13.93
C ASN A 73 -17.53 -7.90 15.16
N GLY A 74 -18.81 -7.57 14.96
CA GLY A 74 -19.80 -7.50 16.05
C GLY A 74 -19.74 -6.21 16.90
N GLU A 75 -18.89 -5.24 16.55
CA GLU A 75 -18.77 -3.96 17.26
C GLU A 75 -19.64 -2.84 16.67
N GLY A 76 -20.56 -3.17 15.77
CA GLY A 76 -21.45 -2.21 15.11
C GLY A 76 -20.68 -1.16 14.28
N GLY A 77 -19.60 -1.57 13.62
CA GLY A 77 -18.77 -0.72 12.76
C GLY A 77 -17.97 0.37 13.50
N ARG A 78 -17.87 0.31 14.83
CA ARG A 78 -17.15 1.31 15.63
C ARG A 78 -15.63 1.10 15.62
N ASP A 79 -15.20 -0.12 15.36
CA ASP A 79 -13.81 -0.54 15.36
C ASP A 79 -13.08 -0.21 14.04
N GLY A 80 -11.75 -0.17 14.06
CA GLY A 80 -10.94 0.17 12.88
C GLY A 80 -10.88 1.67 12.54
N CYS A 81 -9.95 2.03 11.65
CA CYS A 81 -9.71 3.43 11.28
C CYS A 81 -10.82 3.97 10.36
N ASN A 82 -11.26 5.21 10.60
CA ASN A 82 -12.19 5.91 9.69
C ASN A 82 -11.45 6.58 8.53
N ASP A 83 -10.27 7.16 8.80
CA ASP A 83 -9.46 7.88 7.81
C ASP A 83 -8.50 6.92 7.11
N ASN A 84 -8.99 6.25 6.06
CA ASN A 84 -8.20 5.28 5.31
C ASN A 84 -7.43 5.89 4.13
N PHE A 85 -7.81 7.10 3.70
CA PHE A 85 -7.34 7.75 2.47
C PHE A 85 -7.49 6.85 1.23
N SER A 86 -8.56 6.06 1.20
CA SER A 86 -8.90 5.13 0.13
C SER A 86 -9.74 5.78 -0.97
N TRP A 87 -9.80 5.13 -2.13
CA TRP A 87 -10.69 5.52 -3.23
C TRP A 87 -11.20 4.29 -3.98
N ASN A 88 -12.51 4.07 -3.95
CA ASN A 88 -13.17 2.92 -4.55
C ASN A 88 -13.13 2.85 -6.09
N CYS A 89 -12.51 3.83 -6.75
CA CYS A 89 -12.37 3.93 -8.20
C CYS A 89 -13.70 4.04 -8.96
N GLY A 90 -14.78 4.48 -8.29
CA GLY A 90 -16.09 4.79 -8.87
C GLY A 90 -17.24 3.90 -8.39
N VAL A 91 -16.95 2.70 -7.91
CA VAL A 91 -17.95 1.74 -7.40
C VAL A 91 -17.50 1.23 -6.05
N GLU A 92 -18.39 1.18 -5.06
CA GLU A 92 -18.06 0.63 -3.74
C GLU A 92 -18.10 -0.92 -3.79
N GLY A 93 -17.02 -1.56 -3.38
CA GLY A 93 -16.92 -3.02 -3.31
C GLY A 93 -16.71 -3.73 -4.64
N GLU A 94 -17.17 -4.97 -4.73
CA GLU A 94 -17.01 -5.81 -5.92
C GLU A 94 -17.80 -5.27 -7.12
N THR A 95 -17.24 -5.42 -8.32
CA THR A 95 -17.87 -4.93 -9.55
C THR A 95 -17.43 -5.75 -10.75
N ASN A 96 -18.30 -5.83 -11.75
CA ASN A 96 -18.02 -6.42 -13.07
C ASN A 96 -17.69 -5.36 -14.13
N ASP A 97 -17.67 -4.07 -13.78
CA ASP A 97 -17.28 -3.00 -14.69
C ASP A 97 -15.78 -3.10 -15.02
N SER A 98 -15.49 -3.46 -16.27
CA SER A 98 -14.13 -3.65 -16.77
C SER A 98 -13.28 -2.38 -16.69
N ASN A 99 -13.86 -1.19 -16.82
CA ASN A 99 -13.14 0.08 -16.70
C ASN A 99 -12.70 0.32 -15.27
N VAL A 100 -13.58 0.05 -14.30
CA VAL A 100 -13.28 0.18 -12.86
C VAL A 100 -12.22 -0.85 -12.46
N LEU A 101 -12.34 -2.10 -12.89
CA LEU A 101 -11.36 -3.15 -12.61
C LEU A 101 -9.97 -2.82 -13.20
N ALA A 102 -9.92 -2.28 -14.42
CA ALA A 102 -8.68 -1.84 -15.05
C ALA A 102 -8.04 -0.66 -14.29
N LEU A 103 -8.85 0.31 -13.86
CA LEU A 103 -8.41 1.43 -13.03
C LEU A 103 -7.84 0.93 -11.69
N ARG A 104 -8.54 0.04 -10.98
CA ARG A 104 -8.07 -0.56 -9.72
C ARG A 104 -6.75 -1.30 -9.88
N SER A 105 -6.62 -2.12 -10.93
CA SER A 105 -5.36 -2.81 -11.24
C SER A 105 -4.21 -1.81 -11.45
N ARG A 106 -4.48 -0.71 -12.17
CA ARG A 106 -3.49 0.36 -12.36
C ARG A 106 -3.12 1.05 -11.04
N GLN A 107 -4.09 1.37 -10.18
CA GLN A 107 -3.84 2.01 -8.89
C GLN A 107 -2.99 1.12 -7.96
N MET A 108 -3.30 -0.18 -7.87
CA MET A 108 -2.47 -1.11 -7.09
C MET A 108 -1.03 -1.16 -7.59
N LYS A 109 -0.83 -1.17 -8.92
CA LYS A 109 0.50 -1.13 -9.54
C LYS A 109 1.21 0.22 -9.29
N ASN A 110 0.48 1.33 -9.31
CA ASN A 110 1.03 2.66 -8.99
C ASN A 110 1.58 2.70 -7.56
N PHE A 111 0.84 2.14 -6.59
CA PHE A 111 1.29 2.02 -5.20
C PHE A 111 2.54 1.16 -5.08
N HIS A 112 2.55 0.00 -5.74
CA HIS A 112 3.70 -0.91 -5.71
C HIS A 112 4.95 -0.27 -6.35
N VAL A 113 4.78 0.42 -7.48
CA VAL A 113 5.87 1.17 -8.13
C VAL A 113 6.41 2.22 -7.17
N ALA A 114 5.55 3.07 -6.59
CA ALA A 114 5.98 4.09 -5.65
C ALA A 114 6.77 3.50 -4.47
N LEU A 115 6.30 2.40 -3.89
CA LEU A 115 6.98 1.69 -2.81
C LEU A 115 8.36 1.16 -3.25
N MET A 116 8.45 0.54 -4.42
CA MET A 116 9.68 -0.10 -4.92
C MET A 116 10.72 0.89 -5.43
N ILE A 117 10.34 2.11 -5.81
CA ILE A 117 11.28 3.16 -6.27
C ILE A 117 11.65 4.17 -5.18
N SER A 118 10.99 4.14 -4.03
CA SER A 118 11.30 5.07 -2.93
C SER A 118 12.58 4.70 -2.19
N GLN A 119 13.34 5.70 -1.75
CA GLN A 119 14.46 5.50 -0.84
C GLN A 119 13.94 5.07 0.54
N GLY A 120 14.74 4.28 1.26
CA GLY A 120 14.37 3.67 2.53
C GLY A 120 14.09 2.18 2.41
N THR A 121 13.41 1.61 3.40
CA THR A 121 13.17 0.16 3.49
C THR A 121 11.71 -0.14 3.17
N PRO A 122 11.36 -0.75 2.03
CA PRO A 122 9.98 -1.07 1.71
C PRO A 122 9.49 -2.28 2.54
N MET A 123 8.24 -2.23 2.97
CA MET A 123 7.52 -3.33 3.59
C MET A 123 6.24 -3.59 2.79
N MET A 124 6.01 -4.86 2.46
CA MET A 124 4.79 -5.36 1.84
C MET A 124 4.03 -6.23 2.84
N LEU A 125 2.71 -6.26 2.73
CA LEU A 125 1.90 -7.23 3.46
C LEU A 125 1.67 -8.46 2.60
N MET A 126 1.52 -9.60 3.28
CA MET A 126 0.98 -10.83 2.70
C MET A 126 -0.29 -10.55 1.88
N GLY A 127 -0.30 -10.99 0.63
CA GLY A 127 -1.48 -10.98 -0.23
C GLY A 127 -1.56 -9.81 -1.21
N ASP A 128 -0.77 -8.75 -1.00
CA ASP A 128 -0.70 -7.63 -1.94
C ASP A 128 -0.26 -8.10 -3.34
N GLU A 129 0.56 -9.14 -3.41
CA GLU A 129 1.13 -9.72 -4.62
C GLU A 129 0.13 -10.47 -5.50
N TYR A 130 -1.10 -10.73 -5.03
CA TYR A 130 -2.21 -11.20 -5.85
C TYR A 130 -3.48 -10.33 -5.72
N GLY A 131 -3.44 -9.29 -4.88
CA GLY A 131 -4.58 -8.42 -4.63
C GLY A 131 -5.61 -9.07 -3.71
N HIS A 132 -5.13 -9.64 -2.59
CA HIS A 132 -5.97 -10.17 -1.50
C HIS A 132 -6.99 -9.12 -1.03
N THR A 133 -8.18 -9.57 -0.69
CA THR A 133 -9.28 -8.73 -0.21
C THR A 133 -9.79 -9.26 1.13
N ARG A 134 -10.18 -8.34 1.99
CA ARG A 134 -10.94 -8.59 3.22
C ARG A 134 -12.37 -8.06 3.09
N TYR A 135 -12.84 -7.86 1.86
CA TYR A 135 -14.17 -7.37 1.52
C TYR A 135 -14.53 -6.06 2.23
N GLY A 136 -13.55 -5.14 2.30
CA GLY A 136 -13.75 -3.86 2.98
C GLY A 136 -13.66 -3.93 4.51
N ASN A 137 -13.35 -5.07 5.11
CA ASN A 137 -13.02 -5.13 6.53
C ASN A 137 -11.59 -4.63 6.76
N ASN A 138 -11.45 -3.49 7.44
CA ASN A 138 -10.17 -2.85 7.70
C ASN A 138 -9.59 -3.16 9.09
N ASN A 139 -10.22 -4.06 9.83
CA ASN A 139 -9.83 -4.44 11.18
C ASN A 139 -10.19 -5.91 11.45
N SER A 140 -9.66 -6.84 10.66
CA SER A 140 -10.04 -8.26 10.69
C SER A 140 -9.42 -9.05 11.85
N TYR A 141 -9.09 -8.42 12.98
CA TYR A 141 -8.30 -9.00 14.08
C TYR A 141 -8.93 -10.26 14.70
N GLY A 142 -10.26 -10.37 14.72
CA GLY A 142 -11.01 -11.47 15.33
C GLY A 142 -11.41 -12.61 14.39
N HIS A 143 -10.90 -12.62 13.14
CA HIS A 143 -11.35 -13.56 12.12
C HIS A 143 -10.33 -14.66 11.83
N ASP A 144 -10.63 -15.90 12.22
CA ASP A 144 -9.88 -17.09 11.81
C ASP A 144 -10.58 -17.78 10.62
N THR A 145 -10.62 -17.07 9.48
CA THR A 145 -11.33 -17.50 8.27
C THR A 145 -10.55 -17.15 7.01
N CYS A 146 -11.12 -17.46 5.83
CA CYS A 146 -10.49 -17.20 4.54
C CYS A 146 -10.09 -15.72 4.31
N ILE A 147 -10.71 -14.77 5.03
CA ILE A 147 -10.36 -13.34 4.90
C ILE A 147 -8.94 -13.02 5.39
N ASN A 148 -8.41 -13.82 6.32
CA ASN A 148 -7.05 -13.65 6.84
C ASN A 148 -6.08 -14.74 6.35
N ASN A 149 -6.58 -15.78 5.68
CA ASN A 149 -5.76 -16.85 5.14
C ASN A 149 -5.14 -16.48 3.79
N PHE A 150 -3.94 -17.00 3.54
CA PHE A 150 -3.30 -16.88 2.24
C PHE A 150 -4.06 -17.68 1.17
N GLN A 151 -4.47 -17.03 0.07
CA GLN A 151 -5.28 -17.62 -0.98
C GLN A 151 -4.41 -18.13 -2.15
N TRP A 152 -3.86 -19.35 -2.01
CA TRP A 152 -2.99 -19.95 -3.03
C TRP A 152 -3.67 -20.12 -4.41
N GLY A 153 -4.97 -20.41 -4.45
CA GLY A 153 -5.73 -20.50 -5.70
C GLY A 153 -5.77 -19.17 -6.45
N GLN A 154 -6.07 -18.08 -5.75
CA GLN A 154 -6.10 -16.73 -6.33
C GLN A 154 -4.73 -16.27 -6.82
N LEU A 155 -3.66 -16.62 -6.09
CA LEU A 155 -2.29 -16.39 -6.53
C LEU A 155 -2.00 -17.10 -7.86
N ALA A 156 -2.40 -18.37 -7.99
CA ALA A 156 -2.17 -19.16 -9.19
C ALA A 156 -2.89 -18.56 -10.41
N GLU A 157 -4.13 -18.10 -10.26
CA GLU A 157 -4.91 -17.44 -11.31
C GLU A 157 -4.28 -16.13 -11.77
N ARG A 158 -3.70 -15.36 -10.85
CA ARG A 158 -3.14 -14.02 -11.13
C ARG A 158 -1.64 -14.04 -11.39
N ARG A 159 -1.04 -15.23 -11.49
CA ARG A 159 0.41 -15.47 -11.59
C ARG A 159 1.09 -14.67 -12.70
N TYR A 160 0.52 -14.69 -13.90
CA TYR A 160 1.14 -14.08 -15.09
C TYR A 160 0.87 -12.58 -15.26
N GLY A 161 -0.06 -12.03 -14.48
CA GLY A 161 -0.45 -10.62 -14.55
C GLY A 161 0.07 -9.83 -13.35
N HIS A 162 -0.71 -9.83 -12.26
CA HIS A 162 -0.45 -9.02 -11.08
C HIS A 162 0.80 -9.49 -10.33
N PHE A 163 0.89 -10.80 -10.04
CA PHE A 163 2.02 -11.36 -9.31
C PHE A 163 3.34 -11.22 -10.07
N ARG A 164 3.33 -11.44 -11.39
CA ARG A 164 4.48 -11.18 -12.26
C ARG A 164 4.95 -9.74 -12.12
N PHE A 165 4.05 -8.75 -12.24
CA PHE A 165 4.41 -7.34 -12.12
C PHE A 165 5.06 -7.03 -10.77
N PHE A 166 4.47 -7.55 -9.68
CA PHE A 166 4.99 -7.32 -8.34
C PHE A 166 6.39 -7.91 -8.17
N SER A 167 6.57 -9.14 -8.63
CA SER A 167 7.85 -9.84 -8.63
C SER A 167 8.92 -9.11 -9.44
N GLU A 168 8.59 -8.65 -10.64
CA GLU A 168 9.55 -7.92 -11.49
C GLU A 168 9.95 -6.56 -10.90
N MET A 169 9.04 -5.85 -10.24
CA MET A 169 9.37 -4.60 -9.55
C MET A 169 10.31 -4.82 -8.34
N ILE A 170 10.15 -5.92 -7.61
CA ILE A 170 11.06 -6.30 -6.53
C ILE A 170 12.45 -6.61 -7.09
N LYS A 171 12.54 -7.42 -8.15
CA LYS A 171 13.80 -7.70 -8.85
C LYS A 171 14.45 -6.42 -9.37
N PHE A 172 13.66 -5.53 -9.97
CA PHE A 172 14.12 -4.22 -10.42
C PHE A 172 14.77 -3.46 -9.27
N ARG A 173 14.11 -3.31 -8.13
CA ARG A 173 14.70 -2.65 -6.96
C ARG A 173 15.99 -3.31 -6.49
N GLN A 174 16.03 -4.64 -6.43
CA GLN A 174 17.21 -5.39 -6.00
C GLN A 174 18.40 -5.16 -6.93
N ASN A 175 18.16 -5.06 -8.24
CA ASN A 175 19.20 -4.88 -9.25
C ASN A 175 19.67 -3.43 -9.43
N HIS A 176 19.04 -2.46 -8.78
CA HIS A 176 19.39 -1.04 -8.92
C HIS A 176 19.86 -0.45 -7.57
N PRO A 177 21.17 -0.41 -7.29
CA PRO A 177 21.73 0.14 -6.05
C PRO A 177 21.32 1.58 -5.76
N ILE A 178 21.00 2.37 -6.80
CA ILE A 178 20.51 3.75 -6.64
C ILE A 178 19.22 3.85 -5.81
N LEU A 179 18.44 2.79 -5.71
CA LEU A 179 17.19 2.74 -4.92
C LEU A 179 17.42 2.30 -3.46
N LYS A 180 18.65 1.91 -3.10
CA LYS A 180 19.04 1.35 -1.81
C LYS A 180 20.18 2.17 -1.18
N ARG A 181 20.12 3.50 -1.31
CA ARG A 181 21.21 4.37 -0.84
C ARG A 181 21.23 4.48 0.68
N ASP A 182 22.44 4.54 1.23
CA ASP A 182 22.67 4.79 2.65
C ASP A 182 22.70 6.28 3.03
N ARG A 183 22.69 7.16 2.03
CA ARG A 183 22.70 8.62 2.21
C ARG A 183 21.56 9.24 1.41
N PHE A 184 21.00 10.32 1.93
CA PHE A 184 20.00 11.11 1.21
C PHE A 184 20.56 11.63 -0.11
N LEU A 185 19.64 11.93 -1.02
CA LEU A 185 19.97 12.56 -2.30
C LEU A 185 20.45 13.99 -2.02
N SER A 186 21.64 14.33 -2.51
CA SER A 186 22.15 15.70 -2.54
C SER A 186 21.80 16.35 -3.88
N LYS A 187 21.67 17.68 -3.88
CA LYS A 187 21.63 18.46 -5.12
C LYS A 187 23.00 18.47 -5.80
#